data_AF-A0A081RNT6-F1
#
_entry.id   AF-A0A081RNT6-F1
#
_cell.length_a   1.000
_cell.length_b   1.000
_cell.length_c   1.000
_cell.angle_alpha   90.00
_cell.angle_beta   90.00
_cell.angle_gamma   90.00
#
_symmetry.space_group_name_H-M   'P 1'
#
loop_
_entity.id
_entity.type
_entity.pdbx_description
1 polymer ?
#
loop_
_entity_poly.entity_id
_entity_poly.type
_entity_poly.pdbx_seq_one_letter_code
_entity_poly.pdbx_strand_id
1 'polypeptide(L)'
;MKMEIFWFQIGFGLFIILILMVLSIKFSKDKISINDEQALKIVRDELEQDGYYNFELESVISLEEPKITTVVIRVGHQEIGLEIDKNTGKIISKEKIAR
;
A
#
# COMPACT_ATOMS: atom_id res chain seq x y z
N MET A 1 36.89 -37.94 -10.85
CA MET A 1 37.19 -36.51 -11.03
C MET A 1 36.42 -35.81 -12.16
N LYS A 2 36.57 -36.12 -13.46
CA LYS A 2 35.80 -35.42 -14.54
C LYS A 2 34.28 -35.63 -14.45
N MET A 3 33.84 -36.83 -14.06
CA MET A 3 32.41 -37.17 -13.98
C MET A 3 31.73 -36.50 -12.78
N GLU A 4 32.43 -36.37 -11.65
CA GLU A 4 31.92 -35.68 -10.44
C GLU A 4 31.71 -34.19 -10.68
N ILE A 5 32.62 -33.54 -11.43
CA ILE A 5 32.50 -32.12 -11.81
C ILE A 5 31.29 -31.90 -12.73
N PHE A 6 31.01 -32.84 -13.64
CA PHE A 6 29.86 -32.77 -14.54
C PHE A 6 28.52 -32.87 -13.78
N TRP A 7 28.41 -33.81 -12.85
CA TRP A 7 27.23 -33.93 -11.98
C TRP A 7 27.05 -32.72 -11.06
N PHE A 8 28.14 -32.13 -10.57
CA PHE A 8 28.11 -30.90 -9.78
C PHE A 8 27.58 -29.71 -10.61
N GLN A 9 28.02 -29.54 -11.86
CA GLN A 9 27.53 -28.48 -12.74
C GLN A 9 26.03 -28.58 -13.01
N ILE A 10 25.53 -29.81 -13.24
CA ILE A 10 24.11 -30.08 -13.47
C ILE A 10 23.29 -29.78 -12.21
N GLY A 11 23.74 -30.25 -11.04
CA GLY A 11 23.07 -29.99 -9.77
C GLY A 11 23.06 -28.49 -9.40
N PHE A 12 24.18 -27.81 -9.61
CA PHE A 12 24.31 -26.38 -9.35
C PHE A 12 23.44 -25.53 -10.29
N GLY A 13 23.37 -25.90 -11.57
CA GLY A 13 22.45 -25.26 -12.53
C GLY A 13 20.98 -25.40 -12.12
N LEU A 14 20.57 -26.61 -11.71
CA LEU A 14 19.22 -26.85 -11.21
C LEU A 14 18.92 -26.03 -9.95
N PHE A 15 19.90 -25.93 -9.04
CA PHE A 15 19.78 -25.16 -7.80
C PHE A 15 19.56 -23.66 -8.05
N ILE A 16 20.28 -23.08 -9.03
CA ILE A 16 20.08 -21.68 -9.43
C ILE A 16 18.66 -21.46 -9.98
N ILE A 17 18.15 -22.38 -10.81
CA ILE A 17 16.80 -22.27 -11.38
C ILE A 17 15.74 -22.27 -10.27
N LEU A 18 15.89 -23.12 -9.25
CA LEU A 18 14.99 -23.16 -8.10
C LEU A 18 15.02 -21.83 -7.32
N ILE A 19 16.20 -21.25 -7.09
CA ILE A 19 16.34 -19.94 -6.45
C ILE A 19 15.63 -18.85 -7.27
N LEU A 20 15.84 -18.83 -8.59
CA LEU A 20 15.20 -17.86 -9.47
C LEU A 20 13.67 -17.97 -9.47
N MET A 21 13.13 -19.19 -9.42
CA MET A 21 11.68 -19.39 -9.27
C MET A 21 11.15 -18.81 -7.95
N VAL A 22 11.81 -19.09 -6.83
CA VAL A 22 11.40 -18.57 -5.51
C VAL A 22 11.47 -17.05 -5.47
N LEU A 23 12.52 -16.45 -6.02
CA LEU A 23 12.66 -14.99 -6.14
C LEU A 23 11.56 -14.39 -7.02
N SER A 24 11.27 -15.01 -8.17
CA SER A 24 10.23 -14.55 -9.10
C SER A 24 8.85 -14.52 -8.42
N ILE A 25 8.48 -15.60 -7.70
CA ILE A 25 7.22 -15.67 -6.95
C ILE A 25 7.18 -14.60 -5.84
N LYS A 26 8.30 -14.37 -5.14
CA LYS A 26 8.36 -13.36 -4.07
C LYS A 26 8.23 -11.93 -4.58
N PHE A 27 8.70 -11.67 -5.80
CA PHE A 27 8.59 -10.35 -6.45
C PHE A 27 7.24 -10.13 -7.13
N SER A 28 6.52 -11.18 -7.51
CA SER A 28 5.21 -11.11 -8.16
C SER A 28 4.04 -10.82 -7.22
N LYS A 29 4.28 -10.31 -6.00
CA LYS A 29 3.22 -9.70 -5.21
C LYS A 29 2.82 -8.41 -5.92
N ASP A 30 1.78 -8.51 -6.74
CA ASP A 30 1.09 -7.39 -7.36
C ASP A 30 1.01 -6.21 -6.38
N LYS A 31 1.44 -5.04 -6.86
CA LYS A 31 1.15 -3.76 -6.21
C LYS A 31 -0.36 -3.55 -6.34
N ILE A 32 -1.14 -4.17 -5.45
CA ILE A 32 -2.55 -3.87 -5.29
C ILE A 32 -2.60 -2.41 -4.84
N SER A 33 -2.87 -1.51 -5.78
CA SER A 33 -3.19 -0.13 -5.44
C SER A 33 -4.54 -0.15 -4.74
N ILE A 34 -4.62 0.36 -3.52
CA ILE A 34 -5.91 0.55 -2.87
C ILE A 34 -6.75 1.51 -3.72
N ASN A 35 -8.04 1.18 -3.87
CA ASN A 35 -9.01 2.03 -4.54
C ASN A 35 -9.61 3.05 -3.55
N ASP A 36 -10.42 3.97 -4.07
CA ASP A 36 -11.00 5.05 -3.26
C ASP A 36 -11.96 4.53 -2.17
N GLU A 37 -12.67 3.42 -2.42
CA GLU A 37 -13.53 2.79 -1.40
C GLU A 37 -12.73 2.25 -0.22
N GLN A 38 -11.60 1.60 -0.49
CA GLN A 38 -10.69 1.10 0.54
C GLN A 38 -10.04 2.27 1.30
N ALA A 39 -9.64 3.33 0.59
CA ALA A 39 -9.12 4.55 1.20
C ALA A 39 -10.15 5.17 2.18
N LEU A 40 -11.41 5.28 1.77
CA LEU A 40 -12.49 5.78 2.63
C LEU A 40 -12.74 4.89 3.86
N LYS A 41 -12.62 3.57 3.70
CA LYS A 41 -12.73 2.65 4.85
C LYS A 41 -11.60 2.87 5.86
N ILE A 42 -10.36 3.01 5.39
CA ILE A 42 -9.20 3.31 6.24
C ILE A 42 -9.42 4.63 7.00
N VAL A 43 -9.93 5.66 6.31
CA VAL A 43 -10.23 6.95 6.94
C VAL A 43 -11.33 6.81 7.98
N ARG A 44 -12.41 6.09 7.69
CA ARG A 44 -13.47 5.85 8.68
C ARG A 44 -12.93 5.16 9.92
N ASP A 45 -12.18 4.08 9.75
CA ASP A 45 -11.63 3.30 10.86
C ASP A 45 -10.69 4.15 11.73
N GLU A 46 -9.87 5.03 11.13
CA GLU A 46 -9.01 5.98 11.85
C GLU A 46 -9.83 7.03 12.63
N LEU A 47 -10.87 7.59 12.00
CA LEU A 47 -11.71 8.61 12.64
C LEU A 47 -12.52 8.06 13.81
N GLU A 48 -13.03 6.84 13.69
CA GLU A 48 -13.72 6.15 14.78
C GLU A 48 -12.77 5.91 15.97
N GLN A 49 -11.50 5.58 15.71
CA GLN A 49 -10.47 5.47 16.76
C GLN A 49 -10.17 6.82 17.43
N ASP A 50 -10.18 7.91 16.66
CA ASP A 50 -10.04 9.28 17.17
C ASP A 50 -11.30 9.81 17.88
N GLY A 51 -12.40 9.05 17.90
CA GLY A 51 -13.67 9.43 18.53
C GLY A 51 -14.58 10.30 17.66
N TYR A 52 -14.28 10.44 16.36
CA TYR A 52 -15.09 11.17 15.39
C TYR A 52 -16.10 10.24 14.70
N TYR A 53 -17.29 10.10 15.29
CA TYR A 53 -18.36 9.27 14.73
C TYR A 53 -19.25 9.98 13.72
N ASN A 54 -19.26 11.32 13.74
CA ASN A 54 -20.05 12.16 12.84
C ASN A 54 -19.12 13.05 12.04
N PHE A 55 -18.94 12.73 10.76
CA PHE A 55 -18.15 13.51 9.82
C PHE A 55 -18.84 13.53 8.45
N GLU A 56 -18.62 14.61 7.72
CA GLU A 56 -19.07 14.77 6.34
C GLU A 56 -17.86 14.65 5.42
N LEU A 57 -17.99 13.87 4.36
CA LEU A 57 -16.96 13.78 3.33
C LEU A 57 -17.04 15.02 2.44
N GLU A 58 -15.97 15.81 2.39
CA GLU A 58 -15.89 17.02 1.56
C GLU A 58 -15.30 16.72 0.19
N SER A 59 -14.16 16.03 0.14
CA SER A 59 -13.53 15.67 -1.13
C SER A 59 -12.63 14.46 -1.02
N VAL A 60 -12.47 13.78 -2.16
CA VAL A 60 -11.48 12.71 -2.35
C VAL A 60 -10.69 13.05 -3.59
N ILE A 61 -9.39 13.21 -3.44
CA ILE A 61 -8.46 13.54 -4.51
C ILE A 61 -7.46 12.39 -4.62
N SER A 62 -7.59 11.59 -5.67
CA SER A 62 -6.64 10.52 -5.97
C SER A 62 -5.61 11.00 -7.00
N LEU A 63 -4.33 10.94 -6.62
CA LEU A 63 -3.18 11.15 -7.51
C LEU A 63 -2.59 9.78 -7.87
N GLU A 64 -2.35 9.56 -9.16
CA GLU A 64 -1.65 8.37 -9.66
C GLU A 64 -0.13 8.51 -9.52
N GLU A 65 0.40 9.74 -9.61
CA GLU A 65 1.81 10.07 -9.41
C GLU A 65 1.95 11.41 -8.65
N PRO A 66 2.35 11.40 -7.37
CA PRO A 66 2.60 10.24 -6.52
C PRO A 66 1.30 9.46 -6.25
N LYS A 67 1.41 8.13 -6.04
CA LYS A 67 0.31 7.21 -5.73
C LYS A 67 -0.32 7.50 -4.35
N ILE A 68 -1.05 8.61 -4.23
CA ILE A 68 -1.59 9.13 -2.97
C ILE A 68 -3.07 9.44 -3.16
N THR A 69 -3.90 9.02 -2.22
CA THR A 69 -5.29 9.47 -2.11
C THR A 69 -5.40 10.41 -0.92
N THR A 70 -5.82 11.64 -1.17
CA THR A 70 -6.14 12.64 -0.14
C THR A 70 -7.63 12.64 0.09
N VAL A 71 -8.04 12.51 1.34
CA VAL A 71 -9.44 12.54 1.77
C VAL A 71 -9.61 13.74 2.69
N VAL A 72 -10.49 14.67 2.32
CA VAL A 72 -10.85 15.80 3.15
C VAL A 72 -12.23 15.55 3.73
N ILE A 73 -12.33 15.68 5.04
CA ILE A 73 -13.57 15.56 5.79
C ILE A 73 -13.83 16.81 6.60
N ARG A 74 -15.10 17.04 6.93
CA ARG A 74 -15.55 18.03 7.89
C ARG A 74 -16.05 17.33 9.14
N VAL A 75 -15.54 17.73 10.29
CA VAL A 75 -16.02 17.32 11.61
C VAL A 75 -16.51 18.58 12.35
N GLY A 76 -17.83 18.79 12.35
CA GLY A 76 -18.42 20.01 12.89
C GLY A 76 -17.92 21.25 12.14
N HIS A 77 -17.15 22.11 12.85
CA HIS A 77 -16.55 23.32 12.27
C HIS A 77 -15.09 23.14 11.82
N GLN A 78 -14.51 21.95 12.00
CA GLN A 78 -13.12 21.68 11.68
C GLN A 78 -13.02 20.84 10.41
N GLU A 79 -12.11 21.18 9.51
CA GLU A 79 -11.75 20.34 8.37
C GLU A 79 -10.49 19.53 8.68
N ILE A 80 -10.43 18.28 8.22
CA ILE A 80 -9.29 17.39 8.41
C ILE A 80 -8.93 16.79 7.04
N GLY A 81 -7.68 16.93 6.64
CA GLY A 81 -7.11 16.26 5.47
C GLY A 81 -6.33 15.02 5.90
N LEU A 82 -6.62 13.88 5.28
CA LEU A 82 -5.88 12.64 5.46
C LEU A 82 -5.25 12.22 4.14
N GLU A 83 -3.94 12.03 4.12
CA GLU A 83 -3.22 11.52 2.96
C GLU A 83 -2.92 10.04 3.16
N ILE A 84 -3.20 9.23 2.12
CA ILE A 84 -3.08 7.78 2.17
C ILE A 84 -2.20 7.32 1.01
N ASP A 85 -1.16 6.56 1.30
CA ASP A 85 -0.33 5.94 0.27
C ASP A 85 -1.08 4.78 -0.39
N LYS A 86 -1.35 4.89 -1.69
CA LYS A 86 -2.11 3.88 -2.43
C LYS A 86 -1.39 2.53 -2.54
N ASN A 87 -0.08 2.46 -2.34
CA ASN A 87 0.67 1.21 -2.40
C ASN A 87 0.59 0.41 -1.10
N THR A 88 0.47 1.11 0.04
CA THR A 88 0.54 0.49 1.36
C THR A 88 -0.77 0.53 2.12
N GLY A 89 -1.71 1.39 1.71
CA GLY A 89 -2.95 1.63 2.43
C GLY A 89 -2.74 2.29 3.79
N LYS A 90 -1.59 2.94 4.00
CA LYS A 90 -1.27 3.62 5.25
C LYS A 90 -1.57 5.11 5.13
N ILE A 91 -2.11 5.67 6.21
CA ILE A 91 -2.20 7.11 6.38
C ILE A 91 -0.78 7.64 6.58
N ILE A 92 -0.33 8.49 5.67
CA ILE A 92 1.00 9.11 5.68
C ILE A 92 0.98 10.50 6.32
N SER A 93 -0.16 11.19 6.25
CA SER A 93 -0.36 12.49 6.89
C SER A 93 -1.81 12.66 7.36
N LYS A 94 -1.98 13.38 8.47
CA LYS A 94 -3.26 13.78 9.05
C LYS A 94 -3.14 15.22 9.52
N GLU A 95 -3.78 16.14 8.81
CA GLU A 95 -3.66 17.58 9.04
C GLU A 95 -5.02 18.20 9.33
N LYS A 96 -5.04 19.15 10.29
CA LYS A 96 -6.22 19.97 10.56
C LYS A 96 -6.17 21.20 9.66
N ILE A 97 -7.18 21.35 8.81
CA ILE A 97 -7.30 22.51 7.93
C ILE A 97 -8.08 23.56 8.71
N ALA A 98 -7.35 24.55 9.23
CA ALA A 98 -7.97 25.74 9.81
C ALA A 98 -8.39 26.67 8.66
N ARG A 99 -9.67 27.02 8.63
CA ARG A 99 -10.24 27.95 7.66
C ARG A 99 -10.44 29.33 8.28
#